data_AF-A0AAV5RYP9-F1
#
_entry.id   AF-A0AAV5RYP9-F1
#
_cell.length_a   1.000
_cell.length_b   1.000
_cell.length_c   1.000
_cell.angle_alpha   90.00
_cell.angle_beta   90.00
_cell.angle_gamma   90.00
#
_symmetry.space_group_name_H-M   'P 1'
#
loop_
_entity.id
_entity.type
_entity.pdbx_description
1 polymer ?
#
loop_
_entity_poly.entity_id
_entity_poly.type
_entity_poly.pdbx_seq_one_letter_code
_entity_poly.pdbx_strand_id
1 'polypeptide(L)'
;MLRTTFSSARVCNVAARRFASVQAISKASIADLDQRWEHMSAAEQESLVAKLTERQTLPWKELSADEQKAAWYISYGAWGPRRPVLAKGEGAYIFKGVILGLGIACGAFAWIRQYGGEDVKSMNKEWQLKSDEYLKSKNANPWGGYSQVQSK
;
A
#
# COMPACT_ATOMS: atom_id res chain seq x y z
N MET A 1 59.35 -34.56 -68.01
CA MET A 1 59.02 -33.45 -67.09
C MET A 1 57.51 -33.21 -67.17
N LEU A 2 56.73 -33.78 -66.24
CA LEU A 2 55.26 -33.68 -66.21
C LEU A 2 54.86 -32.44 -65.42
N ARG A 3 54.19 -31.48 -66.08
CA ARG A 3 53.64 -30.27 -65.44
C ARG A 3 52.29 -30.60 -64.80
N THR A 4 52.24 -30.58 -63.47
CA THR A 4 51.01 -30.62 -62.69
C THR A 4 50.43 -29.21 -62.60
N THR A 5 49.26 -29.01 -63.20
CA THR A 5 48.44 -27.79 -63.01
C THR A 5 47.56 -27.96 -61.79
N PHE A 6 47.82 -27.21 -60.72
CA PHE A 6 46.91 -27.13 -59.58
C PHE A 6 45.89 -26.02 -59.84
N SER A 7 44.61 -26.39 -59.96
CA SER A 7 43.50 -25.43 -60.04
C SER A 7 43.12 -24.98 -58.63
N SER A 8 43.25 -23.68 -58.36
CA SER A 8 42.90 -23.08 -57.07
C SER A 8 41.38 -22.87 -56.99
N ALA A 9 40.69 -23.71 -56.21
CA ALA A 9 39.28 -23.50 -55.88
C ALA A 9 39.16 -22.41 -54.81
N ARG A 10 38.43 -21.33 -55.10
CA ARG A 10 38.08 -20.30 -54.11
C ARG A 10 36.97 -20.83 -53.22
N VAL A 11 37.29 -21.11 -51.96
CA VAL A 11 36.30 -21.46 -50.93
C VAL A 11 35.65 -20.17 -50.43
N CYS A 12 34.36 -20.00 -50.72
CA CYS A 12 33.56 -18.90 -50.17
C CYS A 12 33.14 -19.27 -48.74
N ASN A 13 33.70 -18.63 -47.72
CA ASN A 13 33.19 -18.76 -46.36
C ASN A 13 31.83 -18.04 -46.27
N VAL A 14 30.74 -18.80 -46.45
CA VAL A 14 29.39 -18.34 -46.11
C VAL A 14 29.32 -18.27 -44.59
N ALA A 15 29.58 -17.09 -44.03
CA ALA A 15 29.34 -16.84 -42.62
C ALA A 15 27.83 -17.00 -42.36
N ALA A 16 27.45 -18.09 -41.69
CA ALA A 16 26.08 -18.30 -41.23
C ALA A 16 25.72 -17.18 -40.26
N ARG A 17 25.01 -16.16 -40.75
CA ARG A 17 24.38 -15.15 -39.88
C ARG A 17 23.27 -15.86 -39.11
N ARG A 18 23.55 -16.24 -37.87
CA ARG A 18 22.50 -16.62 -36.93
C ARG A 18 21.65 -15.37 -36.72
N PHE A 19 20.43 -15.36 -37.27
CA PHE A 19 19.40 -14.51 -36.73
C PHE A 19 19.17 -14.98 -35.30
N ALA A 20 19.68 -14.24 -34.31
CA ALA A 20 19.28 -14.43 -32.94
C ALA A 20 17.81 -13.99 -32.86
N SER A 21 16.89 -14.90 -33.15
CA SER A 21 15.49 -14.67 -32.89
C SER A 21 15.33 -14.62 -31.37
N VAL A 22 15.17 -13.42 -30.81
CA VAL A 22 14.72 -13.31 -29.42
C VAL A 22 13.29 -13.87 -29.41
N GLN A 23 13.14 -15.07 -28.87
CA GLN A 23 11.86 -15.78 -28.84
C GLN A 23 10.88 -15.00 -27.97
N ALA A 24 9.63 -14.90 -28.42
CA ALA A 24 8.57 -14.32 -27.62
C ALA A 24 8.44 -15.09 -26.30
N ILE A 25 8.22 -14.36 -25.21
CA ILE A 25 8.13 -14.99 -23.89
C ILE A 25 6.79 -15.75 -23.81
N SER A 26 6.82 -16.96 -23.22
CA SER A 26 5.62 -17.79 -23.15
C SER A 26 4.55 -17.11 -22.29
N LYS A 27 3.29 -17.15 -22.76
CA LYS A 27 2.17 -16.53 -22.03
C LYS A 27 2.03 -17.05 -20.61
N ALA A 28 2.31 -18.34 -20.37
CA ALA A 28 2.26 -18.94 -19.03
C ALA A 28 3.26 -18.31 -18.05
N SER A 29 4.43 -17.87 -18.53
CA SER A 29 5.43 -17.22 -17.70
C SER A 29 5.09 -15.77 -17.34
N ILE A 30 4.24 -15.12 -18.13
CA ILE A 30 3.84 -13.71 -17.96
C ILE A 30 2.41 -13.53 -17.42
N ALA A 31 1.56 -14.55 -17.53
CA ALA A 31 0.18 -14.49 -17.05
C ALA A 31 0.12 -14.16 -15.55
N ASP A 32 -0.74 -13.19 -15.22
CA ASP A 32 -1.02 -12.70 -13.85
C ASP A 32 0.26 -12.36 -13.06
N LEU A 33 1.24 -11.76 -13.75
CA LEU A 33 2.52 -11.38 -13.16
C LEU A 33 2.35 -10.46 -11.95
N ASP A 34 1.31 -9.62 -11.93
CA ASP A 34 1.01 -8.70 -10.86
C ASP A 34 0.81 -9.40 -9.50
N GLN A 35 0.12 -10.54 -9.53
CA GLN A 35 -0.13 -11.35 -8.33
C GLN A 35 1.06 -12.22 -7.97
N ARG A 36 1.81 -12.68 -8.96
CA ARG A 36 2.86 -13.70 -8.77
C ARG A 36 4.25 -13.12 -8.51
N TRP A 37 4.51 -11.88 -8.94
CA TRP A 37 5.84 -11.26 -8.91
C TRP A 37 6.52 -11.34 -7.55
N GLU A 38 5.84 -10.95 -6.47
CA GLU A 38 6.40 -10.97 -5.12
C GLU A 38 6.64 -12.38 -4.57
N HIS A 39 6.02 -13.41 -5.15
CA HIS A 39 6.14 -14.80 -4.74
C HIS A 39 7.15 -15.61 -5.56
N MET A 40 7.63 -15.06 -6.69
CA MET A 40 8.65 -15.72 -7.51
C MET A 40 10.02 -15.67 -6.84
N SER A 41 10.88 -16.65 -7.16
CA SER A 41 12.26 -16.63 -6.69
C SER A 41 13.06 -15.50 -7.36
N ALA A 42 14.09 -14.99 -6.69
CA ALA A 42 14.94 -13.93 -7.25
C ALA A 42 15.58 -14.34 -8.59
N ALA A 43 16.00 -15.60 -8.72
CA ALA A 43 16.56 -16.13 -9.97
C ALA A 43 15.54 -16.12 -11.12
N GLU A 44 14.27 -16.45 -10.85
CA GLU A 44 13.22 -16.39 -11.86
C GLU A 44 12.92 -14.95 -12.26
N GLN A 45 12.83 -14.03 -11.27
CA GLN A 45 12.63 -12.60 -11.52
C GLN A 45 13.74 -12.03 -12.42
N GLU A 46 15.01 -12.29 -12.11
CA GLU A 46 16.15 -11.86 -12.91
C GLU A 46 16.10 -12.45 -14.33
N SER A 47 15.81 -13.74 -14.45
CA SER A 47 15.72 -14.40 -15.77
C SER A 47 14.59 -13.82 -16.63
N LEU A 48 13.47 -13.43 -16.02
CA LEU A 48 12.32 -12.86 -16.70
C LEU A 48 12.59 -11.41 -17.10
N VAL A 49 13.25 -10.63 -16.23
CA VAL A 49 13.71 -9.26 -16.53
C VAL A 49 14.72 -9.25 -17.67
N ALA A 50 15.69 -10.17 -17.66
CA ALA A 50 16.66 -10.30 -18.74
C ALA A 50 15.98 -10.55 -20.09
N LYS A 51 15.06 -11.53 -20.14
CA LYS A 51 14.29 -11.84 -21.36
C LYS A 51 13.42 -10.67 -21.83
N LEU A 52 12.74 -9.97 -20.91
CA LEU A 52 11.94 -8.79 -21.27
C LEU A 52 12.80 -7.65 -21.78
N THR A 53 13.98 -7.44 -21.18
CA THR A 53 14.92 -6.40 -21.63
C THR A 53 15.44 -6.71 -23.03
N GLU A 54 15.77 -7.97 -23.33
CA GLU A 54 16.14 -8.40 -24.68
C GLU A 54 15.00 -8.17 -25.68
N ARG A 55 13.75 -8.50 -25.31
CA ARG A 55 12.56 -8.26 -26.15
C ARG A 55 12.31 -6.77 -26.40
N GLN A 56 12.57 -5.90 -25.43
CA GLN A 56 12.40 -4.45 -25.56
C GLN A 56 13.38 -3.79 -26.54
N THR A 57 14.48 -4.46 -26.91
CA THR A 57 15.41 -3.97 -27.94
C THR A 57 14.84 -4.07 -29.37
N LEU A 58 13.81 -4.90 -29.57
CA LEU A 58 13.13 -5.09 -30.84
C LEU A 58 12.05 -4.01 -31.07
N PRO A 59 11.50 -3.89 -32.29
CA PRO A 59 10.39 -2.98 -32.56
C PRO A 59 9.19 -3.25 -31.65
N TRP A 60 8.72 -2.24 -30.93
CA TRP A 60 7.64 -2.40 -29.93
C TRP A 60 6.29 -2.81 -30.52
N LYS A 61 6.10 -2.67 -31.84
CA LYS A 61 4.92 -3.18 -32.55
C LYS A 61 4.83 -4.72 -32.53
N GLU A 62 5.95 -5.40 -32.32
CA GLU A 62 6.05 -6.86 -32.25
C GLU A 62 5.99 -7.39 -30.80
N LEU A 63 5.86 -6.50 -29.80
CA LEU A 63 5.68 -6.87 -28.40
C LEU A 63 4.21 -7.18 -28.14
N SER A 64 3.94 -8.34 -27.54
CA SER A 64 2.58 -8.69 -27.12
C SER A 64 2.06 -7.70 -26.06
N ALA A 65 0.75 -7.46 -26.02
CA ALA A 65 0.13 -6.62 -25.00
C ALA A 65 0.40 -7.14 -23.57
N ASP A 66 0.53 -8.46 -23.41
CA ASP A 66 0.87 -9.08 -22.12
C ASP A 66 2.35 -8.80 -21.73
N GLU A 67 3.27 -8.83 -22.70
CA GLU A 67 4.68 -8.46 -22.48
C GLU A 67 4.80 -6.98 -22.08
N GLN A 68 4.01 -6.09 -22.71
CA GLN A 68 3.98 -4.68 -22.36
C GLN A 68 3.44 -4.43 -20.95
N LYS A 69 2.35 -5.12 -20.56
CA LYS A 69 1.78 -5.05 -19.21
C LYS A 69 2.78 -5.54 -18.15
N ALA A 70 3.48 -6.64 -18.43
CA ALA A 70 4.51 -7.17 -17.55
C ALA A 70 5.70 -6.22 -17.40
N ALA A 71 6.21 -5.69 -18.51
CA ALA A 71 7.27 -4.68 -18.50
C ALA A 71 6.87 -3.46 -17.67
N TRP A 72 5.63 -2.99 -17.82
CA TRP A 72 5.08 -1.89 -17.04
C TRP A 72 4.98 -2.24 -15.54
N TYR A 73 4.48 -3.43 -15.19
CA TYR A 73 4.34 -3.85 -13.79
C TYR A 73 5.70 -4.01 -13.10
N ILE A 74 6.70 -4.59 -13.77
CA ILE A 74 8.05 -4.70 -13.21
C ILE A 74 8.64 -3.31 -12.98
N SER A 75 8.51 -2.42 -13.96
CA SER A 75 9.13 -1.08 -13.89
C SER A 75 8.40 -0.09 -12.98
N TYR A 76 7.07 -0.18 -12.84
CA TYR A 76 6.22 0.81 -12.17
C TYR A 76 5.19 0.23 -11.19
N GLY A 77 5.12 -1.09 -11.02
CA GLY A 77 4.17 -1.73 -10.11
C GLY A 77 4.40 -1.38 -8.64
N ALA A 78 3.36 -1.62 -7.82
CA ALA A 78 3.34 -1.36 -6.39
C ALA A 78 4.04 -2.45 -5.57
N TRP A 79 5.27 -2.78 -5.94
CA TRP A 79 6.11 -3.80 -5.30
C TRP A 79 7.46 -3.22 -4.88
N GLY A 80 8.17 -3.94 -4.00
CA GLY A 80 9.51 -3.54 -3.55
C GLY A 80 9.52 -2.11 -2.95
N PRO A 81 10.34 -1.18 -3.48
CA PRO A 81 10.39 0.21 -2.99
C PRO A 81 9.09 1.01 -3.12
N ARG A 82 8.16 0.58 -3.98
CA ARG A 82 6.88 1.28 -4.24
C ARG A 82 5.69 0.63 -3.55
N ARG A 83 5.91 -0.28 -2.60
CA ARG A 83 4.83 -0.86 -1.80
C ARG A 83 4.13 0.26 -1.02
N PRO A 84 2.78 0.33 -1.03
CA PRO A 84 2.06 1.33 -0.24
C PRO A 84 2.39 1.18 1.24
N VAL A 85 2.47 2.30 1.96
CA VAL A 85 2.76 2.33 3.40
C VAL A 85 1.70 1.58 4.20
N LEU A 86 0.44 1.65 3.75
CA LEU A 86 -0.68 0.91 4.31
C LEU A 86 -1.06 -0.20 3.35
N ALA A 87 -0.80 -1.44 3.75
CA ALA A 87 -1.25 -2.60 3.01
C ALA A 87 -2.78 -2.73 3.05
N LYS A 88 -3.33 -3.53 2.13
CA LYS A 88 -4.77 -3.79 2.08
C LYS A 88 -5.23 -4.38 3.42
N GLY A 89 -6.12 -3.68 4.12
CA GLY A 89 -6.68 -4.10 5.41
C GLY A 89 -6.01 -3.52 6.66
N GLU A 90 -4.80 -2.94 6.55
CA GLU A 90 -4.12 -2.34 7.70
C GLU A 90 -4.87 -1.12 8.28
N GLY A 91 -5.50 -0.31 7.43
CA GLY A 91 -6.33 0.80 7.89
C GLY A 91 -7.47 0.35 8.82
N ALA A 92 -8.11 -0.77 8.51
CA ALA A 92 -9.15 -1.35 9.35
C ALA A 92 -8.57 -1.94 10.66
N TYR A 93 -7.37 -2.52 10.60
CA TYR A 93 -6.66 -2.99 11.78
C TYR A 93 -6.33 -1.84 12.74
N ILE A 94 -5.77 -0.74 12.23
CA ILE A 94 -5.45 0.46 13.01
C ILE A 94 -6.72 1.04 13.63
N PHE A 95 -7.80 1.18 12.86
CA PHE A 95 -9.08 1.69 13.37
C PHE A 95 -9.61 0.84 14.53
N LYS A 96 -9.60 -0.50 14.39
CA LYS A 96 -10.00 -1.42 15.47
C LYS A 96 -9.11 -1.25 16.70
N GLY A 97 -7.79 -1.11 16.51
CA GLY A 97 -6.84 -0.85 17.59
C GLY A 97 -7.13 0.44 18.35
N VAL A 98 -7.45 1.53 17.64
CA VAL A 98 -7.80 2.82 18.23
C VAL A 98 -9.09 2.72 19.05
N ILE A 99 -10.15 2.12 18.50
CA ILE A 99 -11.42 1.94 19.21
C ILE A 99 -11.25 1.05 20.44
N LEU A 100 -10.46 -0.02 20.34
CA LEU A 100 -10.15 -0.88 21.48
C LEU A 100 -9.38 -0.12 22.57
N GLY A 101 -8.38 0.67 22.19
CA GLY A 101 -7.61 1.49 23.13
C GLY A 101 -8.48 2.52 23.87
N LEU A 102 -9.35 3.22 23.15
CA LEU A 102 -10.35 4.12 23.73
C LEU A 102 -11.30 3.38 24.68
N GLY A 103 -11.78 2.21 24.29
CA GLY A 103 -12.64 1.37 25.12
C GLY A 103 -11.96 0.95 26.43
N ILE A 104 -10.70 0.51 26.35
CA ILE A 104 -9.90 0.14 27.53
C ILE A 104 -9.67 1.36 28.43
N ALA A 105 -9.33 2.52 27.86
CA ALA A 105 -9.08 3.74 28.64
C ALA A 105 -10.35 4.21 29.37
N CYS A 106 -11.49 4.28 28.67
CA CYS A 106 -12.77 4.64 29.28
C CYS A 106 -13.22 3.61 30.33
N GLY A 107 -13.04 2.31 30.05
CA GLY A 107 -13.35 1.23 30.98
C GLY A 107 -12.51 1.29 32.25
N ALA A 108 -11.19 1.49 32.11
CA ALA A 108 -10.28 1.66 33.24
C ALA A 108 -10.62 2.90 34.06
N PHE A 109 -10.93 4.03 33.41
CA PHE A 109 -11.36 5.25 34.10
C PHE A 109 -12.65 5.03 34.88
N ALA A 110 -13.66 4.42 34.27
CA ALA A 110 -14.92 4.11 34.94
C ALA A 110 -14.71 3.16 36.14
N TRP A 111 -13.88 2.13 35.95
CA TRP A 111 -13.52 1.18 37.00
C TRP A 111 -12.84 1.84 38.19
N ILE A 112 -11.92 2.80 37.96
CA ILE A 112 -11.27 3.54 39.05
C ILE A 112 -12.26 4.53 39.69
N ARG A 113 -13.05 5.23 38.87
CA ARG A 113 -13.99 6.28 39.33
C ARG A 113 -15.10 5.72 40.22
N GLN A 114 -15.48 4.45 40.07
CA GLN A 114 -16.49 3.80 40.91
C GLN A 114 -16.04 3.64 42.38
N TYR A 115 -14.74 3.63 42.64
CA TYR A 115 -14.17 3.60 43.99
C TYR A 115 -13.85 5.01 44.53
N GLY A 116 -14.30 6.06 43.84
CA GLY A 116 -14.21 7.44 44.33
C GLY A 116 -15.16 7.69 45.51
N GLY A 117 -14.92 8.79 46.24
CA GLY A 117 -15.82 9.24 47.31
C GLY A 117 -17.17 9.77 46.80
N GLU A 118 -18.03 10.15 47.75
CA GLU A 118 -19.33 10.76 47.45
C GLU A 118 -19.17 12.11 46.73
N ASP A 119 -20.13 12.42 45.85
CA ASP A 119 -20.16 13.70 45.15
C ASP A 119 -20.51 14.85 46.13
N VAL A 120 -20.09 16.07 45.80
CA VAL A 120 -20.35 17.24 46.66
C VAL A 120 -21.86 17.55 46.75
N LYS A 121 -22.31 17.99 47.94
CA LYS A 121 -23.73 18.25 48.23
C LYS A 121 -24.40 19.26 47.30
N SER A 122 -23.63 20.18 46.72
CA SER A 122 -24.11 21.20 45.76
C SER A 122 -24.21 20.70 44.32
N MET A 123 -23.75 19.48 44.02
CA MET A 123 -23.75 18.91 42.67
C MET A 123 -25.07 18.20 42.33
N ASN A 124 -26.20 18.75 42.76
CA ASN A 124 -27.52 18.27 42.39
C ASN A 124 -28.31 19.40 41.69
N LYS A 125 -29.32 19.00 40.92
CA LYS A 125 -30.11 19.93 40.11
C LYS A 125 -30.90 20.93 40.95
N GLU A 126 -31.46 20.51 42.08
CA GLU A 126 -32.24 21.38 42.96
C GLU A 126 -31.41 22.52 43.56
N TRP A 127 -30.18 22.22 44.00
CA TRP A 127 -29.26 23.21 44.52
C TRP A 127 -28.80 24.19 43.44
N GLN A 128 -28.53 23.68 42.24
CA GLN A 128 -28.16 24.49 41.08
C GLN A 128 -29.30 25.43 40.67
N LEU A 129 -30.55 24.96 40.66
CA LEU A 129 -31.71 25.81 40.37
C LEU A 129 -31.90 26.93 41.41
N LYS A 130 -31.74 26.63 42.71
CA LYS A 130 -31.78 27.65 43.76
C LYS A 130 -30.62 28.65 43.64
N SER A 131 -29.46 28.18 43.21
CA SER A 131 -28.30 29.05 42.94
C SER A 131 -28.58 29.95 41.75
N ASP A 132 -29.24 29.45 40.71
CA ASP A 132 -29.68 30.23 39.55
C ASP A 132 -30.72 31.29 39.93
N GLU A 133 -31.68 30.96 40.80
CA GLU A 133 -32.65 31.93 41.34
C GLU A 133 -31.94 33.06 42.09
N TYR A 134 -30.95 32.73 42.91
CA TYR A 134 -30.11 33.71 43.59
C TYR A 134 -29.33 34.58 42.60
N LEU A 135 -28.66 33.99 41.60
CA LEU A 135 -27.89 34.73 40.61
C LEU A 135 -28.77 35.66 39.77
N LYS A 136 -29.98 35.21 39.43
CA LYS A 136 -31.01 36.04 38.79
C LYS A 136 -31.40 37.22 39.67
N SER A 137 -31.58 37.00 40.98
CA SER A 137 -31.89 38.08 41.94
C SER A 137 -30.79 39.13 42.07
N LYS A 138 -29.55 38.78 41.69
CA LYS A 138 -28.37 39.66 41.73
C LYS A 138 -27.97 40.20 40.36
N ASN A 139 -28.77 39.95 39.32
CA ASN A 139 -28.49 40.32 37.94
C ASN A 139 -27.07 39.89 37.49
N ALA A 140 -26.63 38.72 37.96
CA ALA A 140 -25.32 38.18 37.61
C ALA A 140 -25.29 37.78 36.12
N ASN A 141 -24.15 38.00 35.45
CA ASN A 141 -23.94 37.75 34.02
C ASN A 141 -25.07 38.28 33.10
N PRO A 142 -25.29 39.61 33.05
CA PRO A 142 -26.47 40.19 32.40
C PRO A 142 -26.50 40.06 30.87
N TRP A 143 -25.38 39.79 30.19
CA TRP A 143 -25.33 39.57 28.74
C TRP A 143 -24.97 38.12 28.34
N GLY A 144 -24.62 37.27 29.30
CA GLY A 144 -24.22 35.88 29.07
C GLY A 144 -25.22 34.88 29.64
N GLY A 145 -24.72 33.70 30.02
CA GLY A 145 -25.48 32.72 30.80
C GLY A 145 -25.10 32.78 32.28
N TYR A 146 -26.09 32.79 33.16
CA TYR A 146 -25.89 32.65 34.60
C TYR A 146 -26.27 31.26 35.13
N SER A 147 -26.90 30.42 34.29
CA SER A 147 -27.37 29.11 34.73
C SER A 147 -26.23 28.16 35.04
N GLN A 148 -26.31 27.51 36.19
CA GLN A 148 -25.34 26.55 36.72
C GLN A 148 -25.82 25.09 36.61
N VAL A 149 -26.97 24.85 35.98
CA VAL A 149 -27.52 23.50 35.86
C VAL A 149 -26.67 22.65 34.94
N GLN A 150 -25.94 21.70 35.53
CA GLN A 150 -25.08 20.74 34.85
C GLN A 150 -25.30 19.31 35.34
N SER A 151 -25.96 19.15 36.49
CA SER A 151 -26.36 17.86 37.04
C SER A 151 -27.74 17.46 36.54
N LYS A 152 -27.98 16.15 36.44
CA LYS A 152 -29.28 15.59 36.05
C LYS A 152 -30.32 15.71 37.17
#